data_AF-A0A8J4SER0-F1
#
_entry.id   AF-A0A8J4SER0-F1
#
_cell.length_a   1.000
_cell.length_b   1.000
_cell.length_c   1.000
_cell.angle_alpha   90.00
_cell.angle_beta   90.00
_cell.angle_gamma   90.00
#
_symmetry.space_group_name_H-M   'P 1'
#
loop_
_entity.id
_entity.type
_entity.pdbx_description
1 polymer ?
#
loop_
_entity_poly.entity_id
_entity_poly.type
_entity_poly.pdbx_seq_one_letter_code
_entity_poly.pdbx_strand_id
1 'polypeptide(L)'
;MAIFLFSYRYPVPKPAIEATEEEQVIETFHQATSTSDEDADATIKAEEHARTVKMLPQDQPFKNMFEQESGQLVIDRRRHALPLELVYFYTFHTPNHFKSLELVHGDKDLFRLAWLKLKSPFYMIQAPPAVAGKVFNNTFCGVTMVQHDTQGEVLFLHRNTRKLTGELKLQNINLKAAAALRVKEKLLLTPGRRTKPTWEEIEEELQNGPSAPTMDPPEPDGYPDTVYWTHMLSFRSTSKVVHYKIDVHQKLDGFPNGQTCYGLAEMLEENEHFYYQDFANFSFAGLETQLRRYAMEAAQVLRAQQDSTETPAIQVRE
;
A
#
# COMPACT_ATOMS: atom_id res chain seq x y z
N MET A 1 3.17 17.83 -23.35
CA MET A 1 3.53 16.39 -23.34
C MET A 1 2.94 15.77 -22.08
N ALA A 2 2.47 14.51 -22.12
CA ALA A 2 2.06 13.78 -20.93
C ALA A 2 3.06 12.64 -20.66
N ILE A 3 3.55 12.52 -19.43
CA ILE A 3 4.47 11.46 -18.97
C ILE A 3 3.79 10.65 -17.88
N PHE A 4 3.71 9.35 -18.10
CA PHE A 4 3.10 8.36 -17.22
C PHE A 4 4.19 7.49 -16.60
N LEU A 5 4.26 7.44 -15.25
CA LEU A 5 5.20 6.59 -14.50
C LEU A 5 4.52 5.27 -14.11
N PHE A 6 5.17 4.12 -14.18
CA PHE A 6 4.50 2.82 -13.97
C PHE A 6 4.22 2.41 -12.52
N SER A 7 3.33 1.42 -12.38
CA SER A 7 3.12 0.50 -11.26
C SER A 7 2.39 -0.73 -11.81
N TYR A 8 2.71 -1.91 -11.31
CA TYR A 8 1.99 -3.16 -11.58
C TYR A 8 1.38 -3.66 -10.27
N ARG A 9 0.22 -4.35 -10.30
CA ARG A 9 -0.18 -5.14 -9.14
C ARG A 9 -1.10 -6.34 -9.43
N TYR A 10 -0.98 -7.29 -8.51
CA TYR A 10 -1.55 -8.64 -8.41
C TYR A 10 -2.94 -8.69 -7.80
N PRO A 11 -3.68 -9.78 -8.06
CA PRO A 11 -4.91 -10.13 -7.35
C PRO A 11 -4.64 -10.24 -5.84
N VAL A 12 -5.43 -9.53 -5.04
CA VAL A 12 -5.48 -9.68 -3.58
C VAL A 12 -6.57 -10.72 -3.27
N PRO A 13 -6.28 -11.79 -2.51
CA PRO A 13 -7.34 -12.67 -2.01
C PRO A 13 -8.23 -11.88 -1.05
N LYS A 14 -9.54 -11.89 -1.29
CA LYS A 14 -10.55 -11.33 -0.37
C LYS A 14 -10.43 -12.06 0.98
N PRO A 15 -10.51 -11.36 2.13
CA PRO A 15 -10.65 -12.03 3.42
C PRO A 15 -11.96 -12.82 3.45
N ALA A 16 -11.90 -14.06 3.90
CA ALA A 16 -13.07 -14.92 4.07
C ALA A 16 -14.04 -14.27 5.06
N ILE A 17 -15.15 -13.76 4.53
CA ILE A 17 -16.35 -13.47 5.30
C ILE A 17 -17.25 -14.68 5.09
N GLU A 18 -17.76 -15.27 6.17
CA GLU A 18 -18.68 -16.41 6.10
C GLU A 18 -19.89 -16.05 5.23
N ALA A 19 -19.91 -16.65 4.05
CA ALA A 19 -20.91 -16.50 3.02
C ALA A 19 -22.21 -17.22 3.38
N THR A 20 -23.33 -16.51 3.29
CA THR A 20 -24.68 -17.10 3.40
C THR A 20 -24.98 -18.00 2.20
N GLU A 21 -25.86 -19.00 2.37
CA GLU A 21 -26.12 -20.11 1.43
C GLU A 21 -26.45 -19.73 -0.04
N GLU A 22 -26.70 -18.46 -0.39
CA GLU A 22 -26.80 -17.99 -1.78
C GLU A 22 -25.44 -17.81 -2.50
N GLU A 23 -24.33 -17.68 -1.77
CA GLU A 23 -22.97 -17.50 -2.35
C GLU A 23 -22.29 -18.83 -2.72
N GLN A 24 -22.79 -19.98 -2.24
CA GLN A 24 -22.22 -21.30 -2.55
C GLN A 24 -22.42 -21.74 -4.01
N VAL A 25 -23.40 -21.17 -4.72
CA VAL A 25 -23.65 -21.51 -6.13
C VAL A 25 -22.61 -20.88 -7.07
N ILE A 26 -21.90 -19.84 -6.62
CA ILE A 26 -20.84 -19.16 -7.40
C ILE A 26 -19.47 -19.82 -7.17
N GLU A 27 -19.21 -20.38 -5.98
CA GLU A 27 -17.93 -21.00 -5.65
C GLU A 27 -17.61 -22.28 -6.44
N THR A 28 -18.61 -22.96 -7.02
CA THR A 28 -18.34 -24.15 -7.84
C THR A 28 -17.68 -23.82 -9.19
N PHE A 29 -17.68 -22.55 -9.62
CA PHE A 29 -17.02 -22.11 -10.86
C PHE A 29 -15.53 -21.79 -10.70
N HIS A 30 -15.01 -21.65 -9.47
CA HIS A 30 -13.65 -21.17 -9.22
C HIS A 30 -12.60 -22.26 -8.93
N GLN A 31 -12.95 -23.55 -9.05
CA GLN A 31 -11.98 -24.66 -8.94
C GLN A 31 -11.60 -25.28 -10.30
N ALA A 32 -11.76 -24.57 -11.41
CA ALA A 32 -11.21 -25.01 -12.69
C ALA A 32 -9.73 -24.62 -12.81
N THR A 33 -8.87 -25.61 -12.94
CA THR A 33 -7.46 -25.45 -13.33
C THR A 33 -7.36 -24.70 -14.65
N SER A 34 -6.77 -23.50 -14.63
CA SER A 34 -6.65 -22.63 -15.80
C SER A 34 -5.92 -23.32 -16.95
N THR A 35 -6.59 -23.47 -18.08
CA THR A 35 -5.96 -23.78 -19.36
C THR A 35 -5.87 -22.50 -20.19
N SER A 36 -4.84 -22.39 -21.04
CA SER A 36 -4.50 -21.18 -21.81
C SER A 36 -5.63 -20.61 -22.69
N ASP A 37 -6.66 -21.41 -22.96
CA ASP A 37 -7.78 -21.04 -23.82
C ASP A 37 -8.91 -20.31 -23.05
N GLU A 38 -9.03 -20.51 -21.73
CA GLU A 38 -10.02 -19.82 -20.90
C GLU A 38 -9.68 -18.34 -20.67
N ASP A 39 -8.38 -18.02 -20.55
CA ASP A 39 -7.90 -16.62 -20.46
C ASP A 39 -8.13 -15.84 -21.77
N ALA A 40 -8.05 -16.52 -22.92
CA ALA A 40 -8.32 -15.91 -24.22
C ALA A 40 -9.81 -15.56 -24.38
N ASP A 41 -10.71 -16.44 -23.96
CA ASP A 41 -12.16 -16.20 -24.03
C ASP A 41 -12.61 -15.12 -23.03
N ALA A 42 -12.02 -15.08 -21.83
CA ALA A 42 -12.24 -14.02 -20.86
C ALA A 42 -11.76 -12.66 -21.39
N THR A 43 -10.61 -12.64 -22.06
CA THR A 43 -10.07 -11.44 -22.73
C THR A 43 -11.00 -10.97 -23.85
N ILE A 44 -11.49 -11.89 -24.70
CA ILE A 44 -12.43 -11.57 -25.79
C ILE A 44 -13.74 -11.00 -25.24
N LYS A 45 -14.28 -11.58 -24.17
CA LYS A 45 -15.51 -11.09 -23.51
C LYS A 45 -15.31 -9.72 -22.87
N ALA A 46 -14.17 -9.48 -22.23
CA ALA A 46 -13.81 -8.17 -21.70
C ALA A 46 -13.66 -7.13 -22.83
N GLU A 47 -13.05 -7.52 -23.96
CA GLU A 47 -12.92 -6.67 -25.15
C GLU A 47 -14.26 -6.40 -25.86
N GLU A 48 -15.16 -7.37 -25.93
CA GLU A 48 -16.52 -7.18 -26.44
C GLU A 48 -17.30 -6.24 -25.53
N HIS A 49 -17.24 -6.44 -24.21
CA HIS A 49 -17.93 -5.57 -23.26
C HIS A 49 -17.39 -4.13 -23.28
N ALA A 50 -16.06 -3.96 -23.38
CA ALA A 50 -15.39 -2.67 -23.55
C ALA A 50 -15.65 -2.02 -24.93
N ARG A 51 -16.18 -2.78 -25.91
CA ARG A 51 -16.72 -2.26 -27.18
C ARG A 51 -18.18 -1.84 -27.04
N THR A 52 -18.98 -2.58 -26.28
CA THR A 52 -20.41 -2.31 -26.06
C THR A 52 -20.62 -1.05 -25.23
N VAL A 53 -19.82 -0.87 -24.19
CA VAL A 53 -19.62 0.44 -23.57
C VAL A 53 -18.62 1.15 -24.46
N LYS A 54 -18.91 2.32 -25.07
CA LYS A 54 -17.98 3.01 -26.00
C LYS A 54 -16.71 3.57 -25.31
N MET A 55 -16.07 2.81 -24.41
CA MET A 55 -14.91 3.18 -23.61
C MET A 55 -13.66 3.37 -24.47
N LEU A 56 -13.50 2.55 -25.53
CA LEU A 56 -12.44 2.68 -26.53
C LEU A 56 -13.04 2.97 -27.92
N PRO A 57 -12.27 3.52 -28.87
CA PRO A 57 -12.67 3.60 -30.27
C PRO A 57 -12.90 2.19 -30.83
N GLN A 58 -13.94 2.01 -31.64
CA GLN A 58 -14.41 0.70 -32.12
C GLN A 58 -13.33 -0.06 -32.95
N ASP A 59 -12.41 0.69 -33.56
CA ASP A 59 -11.31 0.15 -34.39
C ASP A 59 -9.92 0.36 -33.74
N GLN A 60 -9.85 0.54 -32.41
CA GLN A 60 -8.55 0.66 -31.75
C GLN A 60 -7.92 -0.72 -31.60
N PRO A 61 -6.71 -0.97 -32.15
CA PRO A 61 -6.01 -2.23 -31.94
C PRO A 61 -5.63 -2.39 -30.46
N PHE A 62 -5.56 -3.64 -30.01
CA PHE A 62 -5.01 -3.98 -28.70
C PHE A 62 -3.65 -3.29 -28.52
N LYS A 63 -3.50 -2.54 -27.42
CA LYS A 63 -2.23 -1.94 -27.05
C LYS A 63 -1.63 -2.76 -25.93
N ASN A 64 -0.63 -3.56 -26.28
CA ASN A 64 0.17 -4.30 -25.31
C ASN A 64 0.99 -3.32 -24.47
N MET A 65 0.44 -2.91 -23.34
CA MET A 65 1.06 -2.01 -22.39
C MET A 65 0.52 -2.31 -21.00
N PHE A 66 1.31 -2.01 -19.97
CA PHE A 66 0.85 -2.16 -18.60
C PHE A 66 -0.36 -1.28 -18.30
N GLU A 67 -1.21 -1.80 -17.42
CA GLU A 67 -2.10 -1.00 -16.60
C GLU A 67 -1.29 0.04 -15.82
N GLN A 68 -1.91 1.19 -15.61
CA GLN A 68 -1.24 2.38 -15.17
C GLN A 68 -1.68 2.74 -13.76
N GLU A 69 -0.97 2.19 -12.81
CA GLU A 69 -0.91 2.72 -11.45
C GLU A 69 0.37 3.56 -11.32
N SER A 70 0.37 4.71 -10.66
CA SER A 70 1.56 5.58 -10.62
C SER A 70 1.66 6.41 -9.36
N GLY A 71 2.87 6.71 -8.92
CA GLY A 71 3.09 7.76 -7.94
C GLY A 71 2.77 9.15 -8.50
N GLN A 72 3.25 9.45 -9.71
CA GLN A 72 3.13 10.78 -10.34
C GLN A 72 2.75 10.70 -11.82
N LEU A 73 2.17 11.79 -12.34
CA LEU A 73 1.89 12.03 -13.76
C LEU A 73 2.28 13.47 -14.08
N VAL A 74 2.91 13.71 -15.23
CA VAL A 74 3.18 15.07 -15.71
C VAL A 74 2.28 15.33 -16.90
N ILE A 75 1.43 16.36 -16.85
CA ILE A 75 0.46 16.65 -17.91
C ILE A 75 0.53 18.12 -18.31
N ASP A 76 0.75 18.38 -19.60
CA ASP A 76 0.52 19.69 -20.20
C ASP A 76 -0.98 19.94 -20.35
N ARG A 77 -1.55 20.65 -19.37
CA ARG A 77 -2.98 20.96 -19.27
C ARG A 77 -3.51 21.76 -20.45
N ARG A 78 -2.69 22.62 -21.08
CA ARG A 78 -3.14 23.45 -22.21
C ARG A 78 -3.31 22.62 -23.47
N ARG A 79 -2.39 21.68 -23.70
CA ARG A 79 -2.43 20.80 -24.87
C ARG A 79 -3.37 19.60 -24.71
N HIS A 80 -3.74 19.26 -23.48
CA HIS A 80 -4.56 18.09 -23.18
C HIS A 80 -5.82 18.42 -22.37
N ALA A 81 -6.44 19.57 -22.62
CA ALA A 81 -7.71 19.92 -21.98
C ALA A 81 -8.79 18.87 -22.26
N LEU A 82 -8.93 18.43 -23.52
CA LEU A 82 -9.97 17.47 -23.91
C LEU A 82 -9.81 16.08 -23.25
N PRO A 83 -8.62 15.47 -23.19
CA PRO A 83 -8.42 14.27 -22.39
C PRO A 83 -8.68 14.45 -20.89
N LEU A 84 -8.34 15.60 -20.31
CA LEU A 84 -8.63 15.87 -18.89
C LEU A 84 -10.15 15.94 -18.61
N GLU A 85 -10.94 16.55 -19.49
CA GLU A 85 -12.41 16.53 -19.40
C GLU A 85 -12.96 15.10 -19.47
N LEU A 86 -12.36 14.24 -20.30
CA LEU A 86 -12.77 12.85 -20.39
C LEU A 86 -12.39 12.05 -19.14
N VAL A 87 -11.24 12.30 -18.52
CA VAL A 87 -10.88 11.74 -17.21
C VAL A 87 -11.89 12.15 -16.14
N TYR A 88 -12.26 13.44 -16.13
CA TYR A 88 -13.29 13.95 -15.21
C TYR A 88 -14.61 13.21 -15.42
N PHE A 89 -15.05 13.05 -16.67
CA PHE A 89 -16.23 12.27 -17.00
C PHE A 89 -16.13 10.82 -16.51
N TYR A 90 -15.03 10.10 -16.79
CA TYR A 90 -14.84 8.72 -16.33
C TYR A 90 -14.86 8.59 -14.80
N THR A 91 -14.37 9.59 -14.08
CA THR A 91 -14.28 9.58 -12.62
C THR A 91 -15.64 9.84 -11.97
N PHE A 92 -16.38 10.85 -12.46
CA PHE A 92 -17.53 11.40 -11.75
C PHE A 92 -18.89 11.11 -12.41
N HIS A 93 -18.92 10.57 -13.63
CA HIS A 93 -20.18 10.21 -14.26
C HIS A 93 -20.93 9.14 -13.46
N THR A 94 -22.25 9.31 -13.36
CA THR A 94 -23.14 8.36 -12.69
C THR A 94 -24.14 7.80 -13.70
N PRO A 95 -24.28 6.46 -13.81
CA PRO A 95 -23.57 5.44 -13.04
C PRO A 95 -22.10 5.30 -13.45
N ASN A 96 -21.23 5.05 -12.46
CA ASN A 96 -19.80 4.83 -12.71
C ASN A 96 -19.56 3.35 -13.04
N HIS A 97 -19.54 3.04 -14.33
CA HIS A 97 -19.35 1.69 -14.84
C HIS A 97 -17.95 1.12 -14.56
N PHE A 98 -16.90 1.97 -14.54
CA PHE A 98 -15.55 1.52 -14.20
C PHE A 98 -15.48 0.96 -12.80
N LYS A 99 -16.15 1.62 -11.85
CA LYS A 99 -16.25 1.16 -10.47
C LYS A 99 -17.18 -0.05 -10.33
N SER A 100 -18.36 -0.01 -10.95
CA SER A 100 -19.35 -1.09 -10.76
C SER A 100 -18.94 -2.42 -11.39
N LEU A 101 -18.10 -2.38 -12.43
CA LEU A 101 -17.63 -3.55 -13.16
C LEU A 101 -16.16 -3.88 -12.88
N GLU A 102 -15.51 -3.16 -11.95
CA GLU A 102 -14.11 -3.37 -11.56
C GLU A 102 -13.13 -3.37 -12.75
N LEU A 103 -13.36 -2.51 -13.75
CA LEU A 103 -12.60 -2.49 -15.01
C LEU A 103 -11.25 -1.77 -14.93
N VAL A 104 -10.99 -1.09 -13.81
CA VAL A 104 -9.73 -0.39 -13.54
C VAL A 104 -9.39 -0.53 -12.06
N HIS A 105 -8.10 -0.59 -11.75
CA HIS A 105 -7.63 -0.72 -10.36
C HIS A 105 -7.49 0.62 -9.63
N GLY A 106 -7.44 1.72 -10.37
CA GLY A 106 -7.41 3.05 -9.77
C GLY A 106 -7.52 4.18 -10.79
N ASP A 107 -7.33 5.40 -10.28
CA ASP A 107 -7.65 6.63 -10.97
C ASP A 107 -6.73 6.90 -12.18
N LYS A 108 -5.48 6.42 -12.13
CA LYS A 108 -4.47 6.68 -13.16
C LYS A 108 -4.68 5.90 -14.45
N ASP A 109 -5.33 4.74 -14.36
CA ASP A 109 -5.78 4.04 -15.55
C ASP A 109 -6.84 4.84 -16.32
N LEU A 110 -7.66 5.64 -15.63
CA LEU A 110 -8.63 6.51 -16.31
C LEU A 110 -7.94 7.53 -17.21
N PHE A 111 -6.77 8.04 -16.82
CA PHE A 111 -5.96 8.91 -17.67
C PHE A 111 -5.43 8.17 -18.90
N ARG A 112 -4.89 6.96 -18.72
CA ARG A 112 -4.44 6.13 -19.84
C ARG A 112 -5.57 5.90 -20.83
N LEU A 113 -6.74 5.47 -20.34
CA LEU A 113 -7.92 5.21 -21.15
C LEU A 113 -8.40 6.46 -21.90
N ALA A 114 -8.43 7.63 -21.25
CA ALA A 114 -8.84 8.88 -21.89
C ALA A 114 -7.89 9.28 -23.03
N TRP A 115 -6.58 9.13 -22.83
CA TRP A 115 -5.59 9.42 -23.87
C TRP A 115 -5.68 8.44 -25.04
N LEU A 116 -5.91 7.16 -24.75
CA LEU A 116 -6.15 6.15 -25.78
C LEU A 116 -7.42 6.46 -26.58
N LYS A 117 -8.53 6.74 -25.89
CA LYS A 117 -9.82 7.05 -26.50
C LYS A 117 -9.76 8.23 -27.45
N LEU A 118 -9.06 9.29 -27.06
CA LEU A 118 -8.91 10.50 -27.87
C LEU A 118 -7.70 10.47 -28.80
N LYS A 119 -6.99 9.32 -28.88
CA LYS A 119 -5.75 9.16 -29.66
C LYS A 119 -4.73 10.29 -29.38
N SER A 120 -4.72 10.78 -28.14
CA SER A 120 -3.83 11.85 -27.73
C SER A 120 -2.42 11.31 -27.49
N PRO A 121 -1.36 12.01 -27.92
CA PRO A 121 0.00 11.53 -27.74
C PRO A 121 0.40 11.57 -26.27
N PHE A 122 1.03 10.49 -25.81
CA PHE A 122 1.65 10.41 -24.49
C PHE A 122 2.92 9.58 -24.54
N TYR A 123 3.73 9.73 -23.50
CA TYR A 123 4.90 8.91 -23.27
C TYR A 123 4.71 8.11 -21.98
N MET A 124 4.80 6.79 -22.11
CA MET A 124 4.89 5.88 -20.97
C MET A 124 6.38 5.62 -20.73
N ILE A 125 6.82 5.76 -19.49
CA ILE A 125 8.16 5.32 -19.08
C ILE A 125 8.32 3.85 -19.48
N GLN A 126 9.51 3.35 -19.80
CA GLN A 126 9.68 1.95 -20.25
C GLN A 126 10.22 1.04 -19.14
N ALA A 127 10.93 1.61 -18.17
CA ALA A 127 11.48 0.89 -17.03
C ALA A 127 10.37 0.52 -16.04
N PRO A 128 10.13 -0.77 -15.77
CA PRO A 128 9.16 -1.19 -14.76
C PRO A 128 9.50 -0.63 -13.38
N PRO A 129 8.52 -0.56 -12.46
CA PRO A 129 8.77 -0.12 -11.10
C PRO A 129 9.76 -1.06 -10.38
N ALA A 130 10.67 -0.50 -9.60
CA ALA A 130 11.42 -1.26 -8.61
C ALA A 130 10.67 -1.23 -7.27
N VAL A 131 11.12 -2.03 -6.30
CA VAL A 131 10.53 -2.10 -4.96
C VAL A 131 11.61 -1.84 -3.91
N ALA A 132 11.42 -0.84 -3.05
CA ALA A 132 12.30 -0.60 -1.91
C ALA A 132 11.69 -1.16 -0.62
N GLY A 133 12.54 -1.80 0.18
CA GLY A 133 12.11 -2.59 1.32
C GLY A 133 13.22 -2.98 2.28
N LYS A 134 12.79 -3.61 3.38
CA LYS A 134 13.67 -4.07 4.46
C LYS A 134 13.93 -5.55 4.28
N VAL A 135 15.14 -5.97 4.64
CA VAL A 135 15.52 -7.37 4.72
C VAL A 135 15.65 -7.77 6.18
N PHE A 136 15.08 -8.92 6.54
CA PHE A 136 15.25 -9.56 7.83
C PHE A 136 15.44 -11.06 7.61
N ASN A 137 16.54 -11.64 8.11
CA ASN A 137 16.88 -13.06 7.92
C ASN A 137 16.71 -13.55 6.46
N ASN A 138 17.19 -12.76 5.49
CA ASN A 138 17.08 -13.01 4.05
C ASN A 138 15.67 -12.97 3.46
N THR A 139 14.67 -12.62 4.27
CA THR A 139 13.31 -12.31 3.81
C THR A 139 13.19 -10.83 3.49
N PHE A 140 12.70 -10.51 2.31
CA PHE A 140 12.49 -9.13 1.85
C PHE A 140 11.03 -8.69 2.01
N CYS A 141 10.83 -7.54 2.64
CA CYS A 141 9.54 -6.87 2.69
C CYS A 141 9.63 -5.50 2.02
N GLY A 142 9.22 -5.44 0.75
CA GLY A 142 8.98 -4.21 0.03
C GLY A 142 7.79 -3.45 0.59
N VAL A 143 7.93 -2.14 0.76
CA VAL A 143 6.84 -1.25 1.20
C VAL A 143 6.70 -0.01 0.33
N THR A 144 7.66 0.19 -0.58
CA THR A 144 7.78 1.40 -1.39
C THR A 144 7.93 1.01 -2.84
N MET A 145 7.09 1.58 -3.69
CA MET A 145 7.27 1.53 -5.12
C MET A 145 8.30 2.58 -5.56
N VAL A 146 9.24 2.17 -6.40
CA VAL A 146 10.29 3.01 -6.96
C VAL A 146 10.03 3.19 -8.46
N GLN A 147 9.95 4.42 -8.92
CA GLN A 147 9.66 4.78 -10.31
C GLN A 147 10.87 5.46 -10.94
N HIS A 148 11.06 5.19 -12.23
CA HIS A 148 12.25 5.60 -12.97
C HIS A 148 11.94 6.74 -13.95
N ASP A 149 12.98 7.43 -14.39
CA ASP A 149 12.92 8.37 -15.50
C ASP A 149 13.02 7.67 -16.87
N THR A 150 13.17 8.46 -17.94
CA THR A 150 13.28 7.93 -19.31
C THR A 150 14.60 7.22 -19.60
N GLN A 151 15.62 7.40 -18.75
CA GLN A 151 16.92 6.74 -18.84
C GLN A 151 16.99 5.47 -17.97
N GLY A 152 15.96 5.20 -17.17
CA GLY A 152 15.92 4.07 -16.25
C GLY A 152 16.51 4.38 -14.87
N GLU A 153 16.84 5.63 -14.59
CA GLU A 153 17.37 6.05 -13.30
C GLU A 153 16.23 6.31 -12.31
N VAL A 154 16.47 6.07 -11.01
CA VAL A 154 15.46 6.29 -9.97
C VAL A 154 15.08 7.76 -9.89
N LEU A 155 13.78 8.06 -10.05
CA LEU A 155 13.24 9.42 -10.04
C LEU A 155 12.30 9.69 -8.87
N PHE A 156 11.51 8.68 -8.46
CA PHE A 156 10.45 8.88 -7.46
C PHE A 156 10.24 7.64 -6.60
N LEU A 157 10.03 7.83 -5.29
CA LEU A 157 9.71 6.78 -4.34
C LEU A 157 8.33 7.04 -3.70
N HIS A 158 7.41 6.10 -3.87
CA HIS A 158 6.11 6.11 -3.22
C HIS A 158 6.07 5.07 -2.12
N ARG A 159 5.97 5.47 -0.85
CA ARG A 159 5.84 4.51 0.26
C ARG A 159 4.40 4.02 0.34
N ASN A 160 4.07 2.89 -0.27
CA ASN A 160 2.72 2.34 -0.38
C ASN A 160 2.13 1.99 1.00
N THR A 161 2.91 1.28 1.82
CA THR A 161 2.53 0.84 3.17
C THR A 161 3.48 1.43 4.21
N ARG A 162 3.14 1.29 5.51
CA ARG A 162 3.97 1.81 6.62
C ARG A 162 4.33 3.29 6.48
N LYS A 163 3.35 4.17 6.25
CA LYS A 163 3.57 5.63 6.18
C LYS A 163 4.29 6.13 7.44
N LEU A 164 5.13 7.15 7.27
CA LEU A 164 5.83 7.79 8.39
C LEU A 164 4.82 8.60 9.22
N THR A 165 4.82 8.39 10.53
CA THR A 165 3.93 9.11 11.45
C THR A 165 4.70 10.03 12.39
N GLY A 166 6.01 9.82 12.55
CA GLY A 166 6.80 10.53 13.55
C GLY A 166 6.55 10.06 14.97
N GLU A 167 5.83 8.95 15.15
CA GLU A 167 5.38 8.44 16.44
C GLU A 167 5.53 6.92 16.51
N LEU A 168 5.74 6.41 17.73
CA LEU A 168 5.81 4.96 17.95
C LEU A 168 4.47 4.34 17.59
N LYS A 169 4.50 3.37 16.67
CA LYS A 169 3.31 2.61 16.31
C LYS A 169 3.04 1.60 17.40
N LEU A 170 1.91 1.75 18.07
CA LEU A 170 1.49 0.84 19.14
C LEU A 170 0.58 -0.25 18.56
N GLN A 171 0.66 -1.46 19.11
CA GLN A 171 -0.28 -2.52 18.76
C GLN A 171 -1.70 -2.11 19.18
N ASN A 172 -2.67 -2.38 18.32
CA ASN A 172 -4.07 -2.15 18.62
C ASN A 172 -4.58 -3.23 19.59
N ILE A 173 -4.33 -3.02 20.88
CA ILE A 173 -4.79 -3.90 21.95
C ILE A 173 -5.89 -3.22 22.74
N ASN A 174 -6.89 -4.00 23.17
CA ASN A 174 -7.89 -3.51 24.12
C ASN A 174 -7.23 -3.42 25.51
N LEU A 175 -6.59 -2.29 25.79
CA LEU A 175 -5.89 -2.02 27.05
C LEU A 175 -6.79 -2.25 28.25
N LYS A 176 -8.07 -1.88 28.15
CA LYS A 176 -9.07 -2.05 29.22
C LYS A 176 -9.35 -3.53 29.51
N ALA A 177 -9.49 -4.33 28.47
CA ALA A 177 -9.64 -5.78 28.62
C ALA A 177 -8.36 -6.44 29.18
N ALA A 178 -7.18 -6.00 28.72
CA ALA A 178 -5.90 -6.50 29.24
C ALA A 178 -5.71 -6.13 30.72
N ALA A 179 -6.02 -4.90 31.11
CA ALA A 179 -6.01 -4.47 32.51
C ALA A 179 -7.00 -5.27 33.35
N ALA A 180 -8.23 -5.48 32.87
CA ALA A 180 -9.22 -6.30 33.57
C ALA A 180 -8.76 -7.76 33.77
N LEU A 181 -8.05 -8.35 32.80
CA LEU A 181 -7.45 -9.68 32.94
C LEU A 181 -6.35 -9.70 34.01
N ARG A 182 -5.44 -8.70 34.03
CA ARG A 182 -4.39 -8.58 35.05
C ARG A 182 -4.97 -8.43 36.45
N VAL A 183 -5.97 -7.56 36.63
CA VAL A 183 -6.65 -7.42 37.93
C VAL A 183 -7.32 -8.73 38.32
N LYS A 184 -8.00 -9.42 37.39
CA LYS A 184 -8.62 -10.71 37.65
C LYS A 184 -7.60 -11.76 38.09
N GLU A 185 -6.43 -11.83 37.47
CA GLU A 185 -5.34 -12.72 37.87
C GLU A 185 -4.82 -12.39 39.28
N LYS A 186 -4.60 -11.10 39.59
CA LYS A 186 -4.23 -10.67 40.95
C LYS A 186 -5.25 -11.11 41.99
N LEU A 187 -6.54 -10.98 41.68
CA LEU A 187 -7.63 -11.41 42.58
C LEU A 187 -7.69 -12.93 42.76
N LEU A 188 -7.40 -13.71 41.73
CA LEU A 188 -7.32 -15.18 41.84
C LEU A 188 -6.18 -15.64 42.74
N LEU A 189 -5.10 -14.86 42.85
CA LEU A 189 -3.95 -15.12 43.72
C LEU A 189 -4.15 -14.62 45.16
N THR A 190 -5.18 -13.80 45.41
CA THR A 190 -5.42 -13.20 46.73
C THR A 190 -6.40 -14.07 47.53
N PRO A 191 -6.12 -14.42 48.80
CA PRO A 191 -7.05 -15.22 49.61
C PRO A 191 -8.32 -14.43 49.96
N GLY A 192 -9.38 -14.59 49.15
CA GLY A 192 -10.66 -13.93 49.34
C GLY A 192 -11.59 -14.13 48.15
N ARG A 193 -12.87 -14.47 48.39
CA ARG A 193 -13.87 -15.01 47.44
C ARG A 193 -14.21 -14.16 46.20
N ARG A 194 -13.58 -13.01 45.94
CA ARG A 194 -13.96 -12.14 44.81
C ARG A 194 -13.17 -12.48 43.56
N THR A 195 -13.88 -12.74 42.47
CA THR A 195 -13.30 -13.10 41.16
C THR A 195 -13.59 -12.09 40.06
N LYS A 196 -14.37 -11.04 40.35
CA LYS A 196 -14.73 -9.98 39.40
C LYS A 196 -14.02 -8.67 39.76
N PRO A 197 -13.21 -8.09 38.86
CA PRO A 197 -12.58 -6.78 39.08
C PRO A 197 -13.62 -5.66 39.16
N THR A 198 -13.34 -4.61 39.94
CA THR A 198 -14.14 -3.37 39.95
C THR A 198 -13.66 -2.43 38.86
N TRP A 199 -14.45 -1.40 38.52
CA TRP A 199 -14.04 -0.41 37.52
C TRP A 199 -12.85 0.42 37.98
N GLU A 200 -12.80 0.77 39.26
CA GLU A 200 -11.73 1.56 39.88
C GLU A 200 -10.39 0.83 39.80
N GLU A 201 -10.35 -0.48 40.06
CA GLU A 201 -9.13 -1.28 39.95
C GLU A 201 -8.65 -1.45 38.50
N ILE A 202 -9.59 -1.52 37.55
CA ILE A 202 -9.25 -1.58 36.12
C ILE A 202 -8.66 -0.22 35.69
N GLU A 203 -9.23 0.89 36.16
CA GLU A 203 -8.74 2.24 35.87
C GLU A 203 -7.35 2.47 36.46
N GLU A 204 -7.12 2.05 37.71
CA GLU A 204 -5.80 2.10 38.36
C GLU A 204 -4.76 1.24 37.62
N GLU A 205 -5.14 0.03 37.20
CA GLU A 205 -4.28 -0.86 36.41
C GLU A 205 -4.05 -0.34 34.97
N LEU A 206 -4.96 0.47 34.44
CA LEU A 206 -4.78 1.15 33.16
C LEU A 206 -3.80 2.32 33.27
N GLN A 207 -3.88 3.09 34.36
CA GLN A 207 -2.98 4.23 34.60
C GLN A 207 -1.55 3.79 34.97
N ASN A 208 -1.43 2.75 35.79
CA ASN A 208 -0.15 2.25 36.30
C ASN A 208 0.42 1.08 35.48
N GLY A 209 -0.36 0.52 34.57
CA GLY A 209 0.00 -0.66 33.78
C GLY A 209 0.95 -0.34 32.63
N PRO A 210 1.50 -1.39 31.99
CA PRO A 210 2.32 -1.21 30.80
C PRO A 210 1.49 -0.58 29.68
N SER A 211 2.10 0.37 28.96
CA SER A 211 1.55 0.88 27.71
C SER A 211 1.41 -0.24 26.69
N ALA A 212 0.64 -0.01 25.63
CA ALA A 212 0.58 -0.94 24.53
C ALA A 212 2.00 -1.20 23.98
N PRO A 213 2.35 -2.45 23.65
CA PRO A 213 3.64 -2.76 23.06
C PRO A 213 3.76 -2.09 21.69
N THR A 214 4.98 -1.73 21.30
CA THR A 214 5.23 -1.20 19.96
C THR A 214 5.03 -2.31 18.92
N MET A 215 4.54 -1.92 17.74
CA MET A 215 4.41 -2.81 16.59
C MET A 215 5.77 -3.22 16.03
N ASP A 216 6.72 -2.28 16.04
CA ASP A 216 8.05 -2.45 15.50
C ASP A 216 9.09 -2.33 16.64
N PRO A 217 10.24 -3.03 16.53
CA PRO A 217 11.35 -2.86 17.48
C PRO A 217 11.93 -1.44 17.37
N PRO A 218 12.48 -0.89 18.48
CA PRO A 218 13.11 0.43 18.46
C PRO A 218 14.35 0.43 17.56
N GLU A 219 14.52 1.50 16.79
CA GLU A 219 15.67 1.65 15.91
C GLU A 219 16.88 2.23 16.68
N PRO A 220 18.11 1.82 16.37
CA PRO A 220 19.32 2.28 17.07
C PRO A 220 19.54 3.80 17.01
N ASP A 221 18.99 4.45 15.99
CA ASP A 221 19.06 5.90 15.79
C ASP A 221 18.04 6.68 16.61
N GLY A 222 17.16 6.00 17.35
CA GLY A 222 16.19 6.59 18.25
C GLY A 222 14.97 7.22 17.57
N TYR A 223 14.87 7.15 16.23
CA TYR A 223 13.67 7.64 15.55
C TYR A 223 12.51 6.65 15.70
N PRO A 224 11.27 7.16 15.86
CA PRO A 224 10.11 6.33 16.20
C PRO A 224 9.60 5.44 15.06
N ASP A 225 9.69 5.91 13.81
CA ASP A 225 9.38 5.10 12.65
C ASP A 225 10.52 4.13 12.34
N THR A 226 10.22 2.92 11.89
CA THR A 226 11.21 1.92 11.46
C THR A 226 11.88 2.28 10.13
N VAL A 227 13.17 1.95 10.00
CA VAL A 227 13.91 2.02 8.71
C VAL A 227 13.42 0.91 7.82
N TYR A 228 12.96 1.26 6.61
CA TYR A 228 12.52 0.30 5.60
C TYR A 228 13.31 0.35 4.31
N TRP A 229 14.11 1.37 4.01
CA TRP A 229 14.88 1.44 2.76
C TRP A 229 16.28 0.90 2.99
N THR A 230 16.40 -0.41 3.15
CA THR A 230 17.70 -1.07 3.24
C THR A 230 18.12 -1.68 1.90
N HIS A 231 17.18 -2.22 1.14
CA HIS A 231 17.42 -2.84 -0.17
C HIS A 231 16.42 -2.34 -1.22
N MET A 232 16.87 -2.37 -2.47
CA MET A 232 16.04 -2.16 -3.65
C MET A 232 16.03 -3.41 -4.51
N LEU A 233 14.83 -3.92 -4.81
CA LEU A 233 14.55 -4.99 -5.75
C LEU A 233 14.28 -4.38 -7.13
N SER A 234 15.19 -4.62 -8.07
CA SER A 234 15.18 -4.04 -9.41
C SER A 234 14.95 -5.11 -10.47
N PHE A 235 14.20 -4.77 -11.53
CA PHE A 235 14.03 -5.63 -12.69
C PHE A 235 15.19 -5.44 -13.67
N ARG A 236 15.69 -6.53 -14.25
CA ARG A 236 16.79 -6.48 -15.22
C ARG A 236 16.29 -5.92 -16.55
N SER A 237 17.00 -4.92 -17.06
CA SER A 237 16.73 -4.33 -18.39
C SER A 237 16.88 -5.33 -19.54
N THR A 238 17.64 -6.42 -19.34
CA THR A 238 17.79 -7.51 -20.31
C THR A 238 16.60 -8.48 -20.33
N SER A 239 15.73 -8.45 -19.31
CA SER A 239 14.59 -9.34 -19.20
C SER A 239 13.39 -8.80 -19.97
N LYS A 240 12.61 -9.71 -20.57
CA LYS A 240 11.36 -9.33 -21.23
C LYS A 240 10.31 -8.96 -20.18
N VAL A 241 9.58 -7.89 -20.46
CA VAL A 241 8.56 -7.31 -19.57
C VAL A 241 7.50 -8.32 -19.11
N VAL A 242 7.19 -9.35 -19.91
CA VAL A 242 6.28 -10.45 -19.54
C VAL A 242 6.72 -11.23 -18.27
N HIS A 243 8.01 -11.16 -17.92
CA HIS A 243 8.56 -11.80 -16.72
C HIS A 243 8.59 -10.88 -15.49
N TYR A 244 8.12 -9.64 -15.62
CA TYR A 244 8.03 -8.74 -14.49
C TYR A 244 6.94 -9.22 -13.54
N LYS A 245 7.36 -9.92 -12.46
CA LYS A 245 6.46 -10.44 -11.43
C LYS A 245 6.83 -10.01 -10.00
N ILE A 246 5.92 -9.34 -9.28
CA ILE A 246 6.13 -8.81 -7.90
C ILE A 246 5.08 -9.35 -6.92
N ASP A 247 5.40 -10.40 -6.16
CA ASP A 247 4.40 -11.01 -5.28
C ASP A 247 3.95 -10.11 -4.11
N VAL A 248 2.76 -10.41 -3.57
CA VAL A 248 2.15 -9.71 -2.44
C VAL A 248 2.06 -10.67 -1.27
N HIS A 249 2.71 -10.33 -0.16
CA HIS A 249 2.78 -11.16 1.04
C HIS A 249 2.08 -10.45 2.20
N GLN A 250 1.05 -11.08 2.77
CA GLN A 250 0.30 -10.51 3.92
C GLN A 250 0.92 -10.87 5.27
N LYS A 251 1.77 -11.90 5.30
CA LYS A 251 2.50 -12.35 6.47
C LYS A 251 3.86 -12.86 6.02
N LEU A 252 4.92 -12.27 6.57
CA LEU A 252 6.29 -12.69 6.38
C LEU A 252 6.96 -12.76 7.74
N ASP A 253 7.71 -13.82 7.97
CA ASP A 253 8.42 -14.01 9.22
C ASP A 253 9.43 -12.88 9.44
N GLY A 254 9.52 -12.41 10.69
CA GLY A 254 10.35 -11.25 11.04
C GLY A 254 9.73 -9.88 10.77
N PHE A 255 8.55 -9.81 10.14
CA PHE A 255 7.79 -8.59 9.94
C PHE A 255 6.49 -8.61 10.75
N PRO A 256 6.02 -7.47 11.29
CA PRO A 256 4.80 -7.48 12.10
C PRO A 256 3.55 -7.80 11.27
N ASN A 257 2.62 -8.52 11.89
CA ASN A 257 1.34 -8.88 11.29
C ASN A 257 0.52 -7.64 10.91
N GLY A 258 -0.32 -7.77 9.87
CA GLY A 258 -1.16 -6.66 9.38
C GLY A 258 -0.45 -5.73 8.40
N GLN A 259 0.77 -6.07 8.00
CA GLN A 259 1.52 -5.37 6.96
C GLN A 259 1.49 -6.15 5.64
N THR A 260 1.13 -5.47 4.55
CA THR A 260 1.36 -6.00 3.22
C THR A 260 2.77 -5.67 2.75
N CYS A 261 3.51 -6.71 2.40
CA CYS A 261 4.85 -6.67 1.82
C CYS A 261 4.79 -6.99 0.31
N TYR A 262 5.70 -6.39 -0.44
CA TYR A 262 5.80 -6.54 -1.90
C TYR A 262 7.18 -7.06 -2.29
N GLY A 263 7.24 -7.84 -3.37
CA GLY A 263 8.50 -8.33 -3.94
C GLY A 263 8.64 -9.84 -3.86
N LEU A 264 9.85 -10.30 -4.17
CA LEU A 264 10.21 -11.70 -4.01
C LEU A 264 10.49 -11.95 -2.53
N ALA A 265 9.88 -12.99 -1.94
CA ALA A 265 9.95 -13.20 -0.49
C ALA A 265 11.38 -13.48 -0.02
N GLU A 266 12.14 -14.28 -0.77
CA GLU A 266 13.49 -14.71 -0.40
C GLU A 266 14.54 -14.07 -1.28
N MET A 267 15.62 -13.56 -0.67
CA MET A 267 16.75 -12.99 -1.42
C MET A 267 17.78 -14.04 -1.87
N LEU A 268 17.76 -15.23 -1.29
CA LEU A 268 18.76 -16.27 -1.54
C LEU A 268 18.56 -16.99 -2.87
N GLU A 269 17.35 -16.96 -3.41
CA GLU A 269 17.08 -17.56 -4.71
C GLU A 269 17.70 -16.71 -5.81
N GLU A 270 18.62 -17.29 -6.58
CA GLU A 270 19.08 -16.68 -7.82
C GLU A 270 17.87 -16.41 -8.71
N ASN A 271 17.54 -15.14 -8.91
CA ASN A 271 16.47 -14.74 -9.80
C ASN A 271 17.03 -14.30 -11.15
N GLU A 272 16.54 -14.92 -12.22
CA GLU A 272 16.95 -14.60 -13.59
C GLU A 272 16.60 -13.16 -13.98
N HIS A 273 15.51 -12.63 -13.44
CA HIS A 273 14.89 -11.37 -13.90
C HIS A 273 15.00 -10.21 -12.93
N PHE A 274 15.25 -10.50 -11.66
CA PHE A 274 15.36 -9.52 -10.60
C PHE A 274 16.71 -9.58 -9.89
N TYR A 275 17.08 -8.48 -9.27
CA TYR A 275 18.29 -8.39 -8.46
C TYR A 275 18.11 -7.38 -7.34
N TYR A 276 18.82 -7.61 -6.25
CA TYR A 276 18.84 -6.72 -5.09
C TYR A 276 20.05 -5.80 -5.12
N GLN A 277 19.85 -4.56 -4.69
CA GLN A 277 20.91 -3.57 -4.50
C GLN A 277 20.80 -2.99 -3.10
N ASP A 278 21.93 -2.81 -2.43
CA ASP A 278 21.98 -2.06 -1.17
C ASP A 278 21.55 -0.62 -1.41
N PHE A 279 20.58 -0.16 -0.61
CA PHE A 279 20.08 1.21 -0.72
C PHE A 279 21.17 2.24 -0.37
N ALA A 280 22.19 1.83 0.40
CA ALA A 280 23.35 2.64 0.73
C ALA A 280 24.22 2.99 -0.48
N ASN A 281 24.10 2.27 -1.60
CA ASN A 281 24.91 2.51 -2.80
C ASN A 281 24.36 3.61 -3.70
N PHE A 282 23.15 4.13 -3.44
CA PHE A 282 22.56 5.21 -4.23
C PHE A 282 23.02 6.59 -3.77
N SER A 283 23.02 7.56 -4.68
CA SER A 283 23.38 8.96 -4.39
C SER A 283 22.45 9.65 -3.39
N PHE A 284 21.25 9.09 -3.19
CA PHE A 284 20.24 9.53 -2.23
C PHE A 284 20.19 8.61 -0.99
N ALA A 285 21.25 7.87 -0.70
CA ALA A 285 21.40 7.16 0.57
C ALA A 285 21.16 8.11 1.75
N GLY A 286 20.48 7.62 2.79
CA GLY A 286 20.10 8.43 3.95
C GLY A 286 18.87 9.33 3.76
N LEU A 287 18.24 9.34 2.58
CA LEU A 287 16.99 10.07 2.36
C LEU A 287 15.89 9.63 3.35
N GLU A 288 15.75 8.33 3.61
CA GLU A 288 14.75 7.84 4.58
C GLU A 288 15.02 8.37 5.99
N THR A 289 16.29 8.41 6.42
CA THR A 289 16.67 8.96 7.73
C THR A 289 16.25 10.42 7.86
N GLN A 290 16.44 11.23 6.81
CA GLN A 290 15.99 12.62 6.80
C GLN A 290 14.46 12.71 6.88
N LEU A 291 13.73 11.89 6.12
CA LEU A 291 12.27 11.85 6.15
C LEU A 291 11.72 11.42 7.52
N ARG A 292 12.33 10.42 8.16
CA ARG A 292 11.97 9.95 9.52
C ARG A 292 12.18 11.05 10.55
N ARG A 293 13.30 11.78 10.46
CA ARG A 293 13.55 12.95 11.31
C ARG A 293 12.46 14.01 11.13
N TYR A 294 12.14 14.40 9.89
CA TYR A 294 11.10 15.40 9.64
C TYR A 294 9.72 14.95 10.12
N ALA A 295 9.38 13.67 9.97
CA ALA A 295 8.14 13.13 10.49
C ALA A 295 8.07 13.26 12.02
N MET A 296 9.14 12.91 12.73
CA MET A 296 9.24 13.06 14.18
C MET A 296 9.13 14.54 14.62
N GLU A 297 9.88 15.44 13.97
CA GLU A 297 9.81 16.88 14.25
C GLU A 297 8.38 17.42 14.03
N ALA A 298 7.71 17.00 12.96
CA ALA A 298 6.32 17.38 12.70
C ALA A 298 5.35 16.87 13.77
N ALA A 299 5.49 15.62 14.21
CA ALA A 299 4.68 15.06 15.29
C ALA A 299 4.86 15.82 16.61
N GLN A 300 6.09 16.23 16.93
CA GLN A 300 6.39 17.04 18.13
C GLN A 300 5.70 18.41 18.07
N VAL A 301 5.70 19.07 16.90
CA VAL A 301 5.00 20.35 16.71
C VAL A 301 3.49 20.19 16.90
N LEU A 302 2.90 19.12 16.35
CA LEU A 302 1.46 18.86 16.50
C LEU A 302 1.06 18.62 17.96
N ARG A 303 1.86 17.86 18.72
CA ARG A 303 1.61 17.64 20.16
C ARG A 303 1.71 18.93 20.96
N ALA A 304 2.74 19.73 20.72
CA ALA A 304 2.89 21.01 21.40
C ALA A 304 1.71 21.96 21.12
N GLN A 305 1.14 21.92 19.92
CA GLN A 305 -0.08 22.66 19.59
C GLN A 305 -1.29 22.13 20.37
N GLN A 306 -1.47 20.81 20.44
CA GLN A 306 -2.56 20.19 21.21
C GLN A 306 -2.48 20.55 22.70
N ASP A 307 -1.30 20.43 23.31
CA ASP A 307 -1.08 20.76 24.72
C ASP A 307 -1.33 22.26 25.00
N SER A 308 -0.99 23.14 24.06
CA SER A 308 -1.25 24.58 24.19
C SER A 308 -2.74 24.93 24.12
N THR A 309 -3.54 24.17 23.36
CA THR A 309 -4.99 24.36 23.25
C THR A 309 -5.77 23.78 24.45
N GLU A 310 -5.17 22.89 25.22
CA GLU A 310 -5.77 22.30 26.43
C GLU A 310 -5.45 23.06 27.72
N THR A 311 -4.76 24.20 27.66
CA THR A 311 -4.54 25.05 28.84
C THR A 311 -5.89 25.66 29.29
N PRO A 312 -6.39 25.38 30.51
CA PRO A 312 -7.70 25.86 30.94
C PRO A 312 -7.68 27.38 31.09
N ALA A 313 -8.73 28.04 30.59
CA ALA A 313 -8.99 29.45 30.80
C ALA A 313 -8.81 29.80 32.28
N ILE A 314 -7.83 30.67 32.54
CA ILE A 314 -7.56 31.25 33.85
C ILE A 314 -8.89 31.79 34.40
N GLN A 315 -9.38 31.21 35.50
CA GLN A 315 -10.47 31.79 36.28
C GLN A 315 -10.03 33.18 36.74
N VAL A 316 -10.64 34.21 36.16
CA VAL A 316 -10.60 35.57 36.68
C VAL A 316 -11.26 35.52 38.06
N ARG A 317 -10.45 35.71 39.11
CA ARG A 317 -10.96 35.90 40.48
C ARG A 317 -11.68 37.26 40.54
N GLU A 318 -12.93 37.22 41.00
CA GLU A 318 -13.73 38.39 41.39
C GLU A 318 -13.11 39.16 42.57
#